data_AF-A0A4R4SDA3-F1
#
_entry.id   AF-A0A4R4SDA3-F1
#
_cell.length_a   1.000
_cell.length_b   1.000
_cell.length_c   1.000
_cell.angle_alpha   90.00
_cell.angle_beta   90.00
_cell.angle_gamma   90.00
#
_symmetry.space_group_name_H-M   'P 1'
#
loop_
_entity.id
_entity.type
_entity.pdbx_description
1 polymer ?
#
loop_
_entity_poly.entity_id
_entity_poly.type
_entity_poly.pdbx_seq_one_letter_code
_entity_poly.pdbx_strand_id
1 'polypeptide(L)'
;MIVAVFAICYAVVLSAIAHAAIAHLLLAPGEEAKVRTLTRSRARLIDAFEVERRRTERDLHDGAQQRLLRLAITLGVARLEVRDNPEAAQALVDQAAEQAKAALAELHELVRGIHPQILTERGLPAALTELADSAAVPLTIALDVPHRLPSTVESAAYFVVAEAMTNAVKHAKARQIWVTGCLDGTALVVEVRDNGVGGADPDSGTCLAGLADRVDALAGTLVLSSPPGDPTVLRAELPCSG
;
A
#
# COMPACT_ATOMS: atom_id res chain seq x y z
N MET A 1 50.40 13.76 27.49
CA MET A 1 49.33 14.21 26.57
C MET A 1 48.76 13.07 25.73
N ILE A 2 49.59 12.30 25.01
CA ILE A 2 49.13 11.22 24.11
C ILE A 2 48.27 10.16 24.84
N VAL A 3 48.71 9.69 26.02
CA VAL A 3 47.97 8.68 26.81
C VAL A 3 46.58 9.17 27.24
N ALA A 4 46.43 10.46 27.56
CA ALA A 4 45.14 11.04 27.95
C ALA A 4 44.16 11.12 26.78
N VAL A 5 44.65 11.39 25.56
CA VAL A 5 43.82 11.40 24.35
C VAL A 5 43.29 10.00 24.04
N PHE A 6 44.13 8.97 24.17
CA PHE A 6 43.70 7.58 23.98
C PHE A 6 42.68 7.14 25.04
N ALA A 7 42.85 7.53 26.30
CA ALA A 7 41.89 7.23 27.36
C ALA A 7 40.51 7.88 27.11
N ILE A 8 40.49 9.13 26.61
CA ILE A 8 39.25 9.84 26.27
C ILE A 8 38.56 9.18 25.06
N CYS A 9 39.31 8.83 24.01
CA CYS A 9 38.75 8.11 22.87
C CYS A 9 38.14 6.77 23.28
N TYR A 10 38.83 6.02 24.15
CA TYR A 10 38.32 4.73 24.64
C TYR A 10 37.03 4.90 25.45
N ALA A 11 36.96 5.91 26.31
CA ALA A 11 35.77 6.22 27.11
C ALA A 11 34.56 6.62 26.24
N VAL A 12 34.78 7.38 25.16
CA VAL A 12 33.71 7.79 24.22
C VAL A 12 33.17 6.57 23.46
N VAL A 13 34.04 5.67 22.98
CA VAL A 13 33.61 4.44 22.30
C VAL A 13 32.84 3.53 23.26
N LEU A 14 33.31 3.37 24.50
CA LEU A 14 32.64 2.55 25.50
C LEU A 14 31.24 3.10 25.84
N SER A 15 31.13 4.43 25.95
CA SER A 15 29.85 5.12 26.16
C SER A 15 28.90 4.91 24.98
N ALA A 16 29.38 5.03 23.74
CA ALA A 16 28.56 4.80 22.54
C ALA A 16 28.03 3.36 22.46
N ILE A 17 28.88 2.37 22.78
CA ILE A 17 28.49 0.95 22.84
C ILE A 17 27.45 0.72 23.94
N ALA A 18 27.62 1.32 25.11
CA ALA A 18 26.66 1.21 26.20
C ALA A 18 25.29 1.82 25.84
N HIS A 19 25.28 2.99 25.19
CA HIS A 19 24.04 3.61 24.71
C HIS A 19 23.35 2.77 23.62
N ALA A 20 24.12 2.19 22.69
CA ALA A 20 23.58 1.28 21.68
C ALA A 20 23.01 0.00 22.29
N ALA A 21 23.68 -0.57 23.30
CA ALA A 21 23.21 -1.76 24.01
C ALA A 21 21.93 -1.47 24.82
N ILE A 22 21.85 -0.32 25.49
CA ILE A 22 20.66 0.11 26.23
C ILE A 22 19.50 0.42 25.27
N ALA A 23 19.76 1.07 24.13
CA ALA A 23 18.76 1.28 23.09
C ALA A 23 18.27 -0.06 22.53
N HIS A 24 19.16 -1.02 22.28
CA HIS A 24 18.77 -2.37 21.86
C HIS A 24 18.00 -3.14 22.92
N LEU A 25 18.26 -2.94 24.22
CA LEU A 25 17.55 -3.61 25.30
C LEU A 25 16.17 -2.98 25.59
N LEU A 26 16.05 -1.66 25.42
CA LEU A 26 14.77 -0.93 25.53
C LEU A 26 13.90 -1.08 24.28
N LEU A 27 14.52 -1.31 23.11
CA LEU A 27 13.85 -1.66 21.85
C LEU A 27 13.75 -3.17 21.65
N ALA A 28 14.28 -3.99 22.56
CA ALA A 28 14.05 -5.43 22.55
C ALA A 28 12.60 -5.66 22.96
N PRO A 29 11.79 -6.31 22.10
CA PRO A 29 10.35 -6.42 22.33
C PRO A 29 10.06 -7.27 23.58
N GLY A 30 9.40 -6.64 24.55
CA GLY A 30 8.64 -7.35 25.57
C GLY A 30 7.40 -7.98 24.93
N GLU A 31 7.17 -9.26 25.24
CA GLU A 31 5.98 -10.06 24.95
C GLU A 31 5.52 -10.17 23.48
N GLU A 32 5.92 -11.28 22.84
CA GLU A 32 5.24 -11.98 21.73
C GLU A 32 4.53 -11.14 20.66
N ALA A 33 5.22 -10.16 20.08
CA ALA A 33 4.83 -9.64 18.76
C ALA A 33 4.98 -10.77 17.73
N LYS A 34 3.85 -11.34 17.27
CA LYS A 34 3.81 -12.35 16.20
C LYS A 34 4.29 -11.75 14.88
N VAL A 35 5.60 -11.71 14.68
CA VAL A 35 6.20 -11.43 13.37
C VAL A 35 5.83 -12.60 12.45
N ARG A 36 5.02 -12.33 11.42
CA ARG A 36 4.61 -13.33 10.44
C ARG A 36 5.36 -13.09 9.14
N THR A 37 6.14 -14.08 8.72
CA THR A 37 6.71 -14.15 7.36
C THR A 37 5.68 -14.79 6.44
N LEU A 38 5.27 -14.07 5.39
CA LEU A 38 4.29 -14.52 4.42
C LEU A 38 5.02 -15.02 3.15
N THR A 39 5.47 -16.27 3.16
CA THR A 39 6.08 -16.94 1.99
C THR A 39 5.29 -18.21 1.66
N ARG A 40 4.71 -18.32 0.46
CA ARG A 40 4.00 -19.54 0.01
C ARG A 40 4.88 -20.33 -0.97
N SER A 41 5.15 -21.59 -0.64
CA SER A 41 6.06 -22.47 -1.40
C SER A 41 5.57 -22.81 -2.82
N ARG A 42 6.28 -22.26 -3.82
CA ARG A 42 6.72 -22.76 -5.16
C ARG A 42 6.00 -23.91 -5.92
N ALA A 43 4.73 -24.23 -5.72
CA ALA A 43 4.06 -25.23 -6.58
C ALA A 43 2.65 -24.81 -7.02
N ARG A 44 2.54 -24.55 -8.34
CA ARG A 44 1.34 -24.27 -9.15
C ARG A 44 0.94 -22.79 -9.13
N LEU A 45 0.68 -22.26 -10.33
CA LEU A 45 -0.13 -21.07 -10.68
C LEU A 45 0.55 -20.19 -11.76
N ILE A 46 0.85 -20.77 -12.93
CA ILE A 46 1.06 -19.95 -14.14
C ILE A 46 -0.23 -19.87 -14.99
N ASP A 47 -1.22 -20.75 -14.81
CA ASP A 47 -2.46 -20.72 -15.60
C ASP A 47 -3.67 -20.01 -14.96
N ALA A 48 -3.61 -19.59 -13.69
CA ALA A 48 -4.77 -18.96 -13.01
C ALA A 48 -4.88 -17.44 -13.24
N PHE A 49 -3.79 -16.76 -13.59
CA PHE A 49 -3.75 -15.30 -13.72
C PHE A 49 -4.41 -14.78 -15.01
N GLU A 50 -4.31 -15.50 -16.12
CA GLU A 50 -4.92 -15.08 -17.40
C GLU A 50 -6.43 -15.37 -17.50
N VAL A 51 -6.91 -16.36 -16.74
CA VAL A 51 -8.33 -16.70 -16.68
C VAL A 51 -9.06 -15.65 -15.82
N GLU A 52 -8.46 -15.23 -14.71
CA GLU A 52 -9.10 -14.25 -13.83
C GLU A 52 -9.00 -12.82 -14.34
N ARG A 53 -7.92 -12.46 -15.03
CA ARG A 53 -7.85 -11.18 -15.77
C ARG A 53 -8.99 -11.03 -16.79
N ARG A 54 -9.29 -12.08 -17.57
CA ARG A 54 -10.36 -12.06 -18.59
C ARG A 54 -11.77 -12.08 -17.98
N ARG A 55 -11.92 -12.55 -16.73
CA ARG A 55 -13.19 -12.51 -15.99
C ARG A 55 -13.41 -11.14 -15.38
N THR A 56 -12.38 -10.54 -14.77
CA THR A 56 -12.41 -9.17 -14.24
C THR A 56 -12.65 -8.13 -15.32
N GLU A 57 -12.03 -8.23 -16.50
CA GLU A 57 -12.30 -7.33 -17.63
C GLU A 57 -13.77 -7.38 -18.10
N ARG A 58 -14.40 -8.56 -18.05
CA ARG A 58 -15.80 -8.76 -18.47
C ARG A 58 -16.79 -8.27 -17.43
N ASP A 59 -16.56 -8.58 -16.15
CA ASP A 59 -17.38 -8.11 -15.04
C ASP A 59 -17.28 -6.57 -14.86
N LEU A 60 -16.11 -5.99 -15.17
CA LEU A 60 -15.89 -4.55 -15.18
C LEU A 60 -16.70 -3.86 -16.30
N HIS A 61 -16.66 -4.42 -17.51
CA HIS A 61 -17.35 -3.88 -18.68
C HIS A 61 -18.87 -3.91 -18.49
N ASP A 62 -19.42 -5.04 -18.04
CA ASP A 62 -20.86 -5.20 -17.85
C ASP A 62 -21.37 -4.36 -16.67
N GLY A 63 -20.61 -4.27 -15.57
CA GLY A 63 -20.94 -3.42 -14.43
C GLY A 63 -20.89 -1.92 -14.78
N ALA A 64 -19.92 -1.48 -15.59
CA ALA A 64 -19.84 -0.10 -16.06
C ALA A 64 -21.02 0.26 -16.96
N GLN A 65 -21.40 -0.63 -17.88
CA GLN A 65 -22.55 -0.43 -18.77
C GLN A 65 -23.88 -0.31 -18.01
N GLN A 66 -24.14 -1.19 -17.05
CA GLN A 66 -25.37 -1.14 -16.23
C GLN A 66 -25.47 0.16 -15.42
N ARG A 67 -24.35 0.67 -14.90
CA ARG A 67 -24.31 1.91 -14.13
C ARG A 67 -24.52 3.15 -14.99
N LEU A 68 -23.86 3.23 -16.15
CA LEU A 68 -24.07 4.33 -17.09
C LEU A 68 -25.50 4.35 -17.61
N LEU A 69 -26.10 3.18 -17.87
CA LEU A 69 -27.50 3.07 -18.25
C LEU A 69 -28.42 3.58 -17.13
N ARG A 70 -28.17 3.20 -15.88
CA ARG A 70 -28.95 3.68 -14.72
C ARG A 70 -28.85 5.19 -14.56
N LEU A 71 -27.65 5.76 -14.68
CA LEU A 71 -27.42 7.21 -14.63
C LEU A 71 -28.19 7.93 -15.74
N ALA A 72 -28.11 7.42 -16.97
CA ALA A 72 -28.81 7.99 -18.13
C ALA A 72 -30.34 7.95 -17.97
N ILE A 73 -30.89 6.86 -17.41
CA ILE A 73 -32.32 6.75 -17.11
C ILE A 73 -32.73 7.75 -16.03
N THR A 74 -31.99 7.83 -14.90
CA THR A 74 -32.29 8.77 -13.81
C THR A 74 -32.31 10.22 -14.32
N LEU A 75 -31.32 10.61 -15.13
CA LEU A 75 -31.26 11.94 -15.75
C LEU A 75 -32.37 12.16 -16.79
N GLY A 76 -32.76 11.11 -17.52
CA GLY A 76 -33.89 11.15 -18.46
C GLY A 76 -35.22 11.42 -17.76
N VAL A 77 -35.47 10.75 -16.62
CA VAL A 77 -36.67 10.98 -15.80
C VAL A 77 -36.63 12.37 -15.18
N ALA A 78 -35.49 12.80 -14.64
CA ALA A 78 -35.34 14.15 -14.10
C ALA A 78 -35.74 15.22 -15.13
N ARG A 79 -35.30 15.06 -16.39
CA ARG A 79 -35.62 16.00 -17.48
C ARG A 79 -37.12 16.08 -17.80
N LEU A 80 -37.87 15.00 -17.62
CA LEU A 80 -39.32 14.99 -17.82
C LEU A 80 -40.05 15.73 -16.68
N GLU A 81 -39.55 15.58 -15.45
CA GLU A 81 -40.17 16.17 -14.25
C GLU A 81 -39.84 17.66 -14.06
N VAL A 82 -38.83 18.22 -14.75
CA VAL A 82 -38.37 19.62 -14.58
C VAL A 82 -39.50 20.67 -14.67
N ARG A 83 -40.52 20.42 -15.50
CA ARG A 83 -41.64 21.35 -15.69
C ARG A 83 -42.80 21.12 -14.73
N ASP A 84 -43.13 19.86 -14.48
CA ASP A 84 -44.36 19.49 -13.78
C ASP A 84 -44.12 19.25 -12.27
N ASN A 85 -42.91 18.85 -11.89
CA ASN A 85 -42.50 18.67 -10.49
C ASN A 85 -41.00 18.99 -10.28
N PRO A 86 -40.65 20.29 -10.14
CA PRO A 86 -39.26 20.73 -10.02
C PRO A 86 -38.52 20.15 -8.80
N GLU A 87 -39.21 19.93 -7.69
CA GLU A 87 -38.62 19.34 -6.48
C GLU A 87 -38.25 17.87 -6.70
N ALA A 88 -39.11 17.09 -7.37
CA ALA A 88 -38.80 15.71 -7.74
C ALA A 88 -37.66 15.64 -8.77
N ALA A 89 -37.63 16.57 -9.74
CA ALA A 89 -36.54 16.67 -10.69
C ALA A 89 -35.20 16.96 -10.00
N GLN A 90 -35.17 17.87 -9.02
CA GLN A 90 -33.97 18.18 -8.24
C GLN A 90 -33.48 16.95 -7.46
N ALA A 91 -34.38 16.23 -6.79
CA ALA A 91 -34.03 15.01 -6.06
C ALA A 91 -33.43 13.92 -6.97
N LEU A 92 -33.94 13.77 -8.20
CA LEU A 92 -33.40 12.84 -9.19
C LEU A 92 -32.01 13.26 -9.71
N VAL A 93 -31.76 14.56 -9.87
CA VAL A 93 -30.43 15.10 -10.21
C VAL A 93 -29.43 14.82 -9.10
N ASP A 94 -29.82 15.05 -7.85
CA ASP A 94 -28.97 14.77 -6.69
C ASP A 94 -28.66 13.27 -6.59
N GLN A 95 -29.66 12.41 -6.84
CA GLN A 95 -29.47 10.97 -6.92
C GLN A 95 -28.50 10.55 -8.04
N ALA A 96 -28.60 11.17 -9.22
CA ALA A 96 -27.66 10.93 -10.31
C ALA A 96 -26.24 11.40 -9.96
N ALA A 97 -26.09 12.52 -9.26
CA ALA A 97 -24.80 13.01 -8.79
C ALA A 97 -24.14 12.03 -7.80
N GLU A 98 -24.90 11.47 -6.84
CA GLU A 98 -24.40 10.46 -5.93
C GLU A 98 -24.05 9.14 -6.63
N GLN A 99 -24.84 8.71 -7.62
CA GLN A 99 -24.52 7.56 -8.46
C GLN A 99 -23.20 7.74 -9.24
N ALA A 100 -22.96 8.95 -9.77
CA ALA A 100 -21.72 9.29 -10.46
C ALA A 100 -20.51 9.29 -9.51
N LYS A 101 -20.65 9.86 -8.30
CA LYS A 101 -19.61 9.83 -7.27
C LYS A 101 -19.25 8.41 -6.84
N ALA A 102 -20.25 7.56 -6.61
CA ALA A 102 -20.03 6.17 -6.24
C ALA A 102 -19.33 5.40 -7.37
N ALA A 103 -19.74 5.60 -8.63
CA ALA A 103 -19.08 4.99 -9.78
C ALA A 103 -17.62 5.46 -9.93
N LEU A 104 -17.33 6.75 -9.71
CA LEU A 104 -15.96 7.29 -9.72
C LEU A 104 -15.12 6.71 -8.57
N ALA A 105 -15.68 6.57 -7.37
CA ALA A 105 -14.98 5.97 -6.24
C ALA A 105 -14.63 4.49 -6.50
N GLU A 106 -15.57 3.71 -7.05
CA GLU A 106 -15.31 2.32 -7.44
C GLU A 106 -14.30 2.22 -8.58
N LEU A 107 -14.37 3.09 -9.59
CA LEU A 107 -13.35 3.17 -10.64
C LEU A 107 -11.98 3.54 -10.06
N HIS A 108 -11.90 4.44 -9.08
CA HIS A 108 -10.65 4.74 -8.39
C HIS A 108 -10.11 3.55 -7.59
N GLU A 109 -10.97 2.80 -6.89
CA GLU A 109 -10.55 1.57 -6.19
C GLU A 109 -10.08 0.49 -7.19
N LEU A 110 -10.69 0.40 -8.37
CA LEU A 110 -10.30 -0.52 -9.46
C LEU A 110 -9.01 -0.10 -10.15
N VAL A 111 -8.82 1.19 -10.41
CA VAL A 111 -7.60 1.76 -11.00
C VAL A 111 -6.42 1.60 -10.06
N ARG A 112 -6.61 1.63 -8.73
CA ARG A 112 -5.55 1.28 -7.78
C ARG A 112 -5.03 -0.15 -7.94
N GLY A 113 -5.77 -1.06 -8.58
CA GLY A 113 -5.34 -2.42 -8.91
C GLY A 113 -4.53 -2.54 -10.22
N ILE A 114 -4.51 -1.48 -11.04
CA ILE A 114 -3.84 -1.46 -12.35
C ILE A 114 -2.61 -0.55 -12.25
N HIS A 115 -1.45 -1.09 -12.64
CA HIS A 115 -0.15 -0.43 -12.67
C HIS A 115 -0.27 1.05 -13.11
N PRO A 116 0.02 2.04 -12.23
CA PRO A 116 -0.14 3.46 -12.56
C PRO A 116 0.74 3.84 -13.75
N GLN A 117 0.21 4.57 -14.74
CA GLN A 117 1.01 5.04 -15.89
C GLN A 117 2.24 5.85 -15.45
N ILE A 118 2.11 6.62 -14.35
CA ILE A 118 3.24 7.34 -13.76
C ILE A 118 4.38 6.41 -13.32
N LEU A 119 4.08 5.19 -12.90
CA LEU A 119 5.08 4.19 -12.53
C LEU A 119 5.86 3.75 -13.76
N THR A 120 5.19 3.54 -14.90
CA THR A 120 5.84 3.19 -16.17
C THR A 120 6.71 4.33 -16.71
N GLU A 121 6.24 5.58 -16.63
CA GLU A 121 6.92 6.73 -17.25
C GLU A 121 8.01 7.34 -16.36
N ARG A 122 7.75 7.40 -15.05
CA ARG A 122 8.54 8.19 -14.09
C ARG A 122 9.06 7.37 -12.90
N GLY A 123 8.78 6.07 -12.87
CA GLY A 123 9.33 5.12 -11.90
C GLY A 123 8.74 5.25 -10.50
N LEU A 124 9.22 4.38 -9.60
CA LEU A 124 8.69 4.22 -8.25
C LEU A 124 8.66 5.54 -7.43
N PRO A 125 9.71 6.39 -7.41
CA PRO A 125 9.69 7.60 -6.59
C PRO A 125 8.55 8.55 -6.96
N ALA A 126 8.33 8.79 -8.26
CA ALA A 126 7.28 9.68 -8.73
C ALA A 126 5.88 9.12 -8.43
N ALA A 127 5.70 7.82 -8.60
CA ALA A 127 4.43 7.15 -8.30
C ALA A 127 4.08 7.22 -6.80
N LEU A 128 5.06 7.07 -5.91
CA LEU A 128 4.81 7.21 -4.46
C LEU A 128 4.55 8.66 -4.05
N THR A 129 5.17 9.64 -4.70
CA THR A 129 4.85 11.06 -4.46
C THR A 129 3.39 11.36 -4.81
N GLU A 130 2.91 10.91 -5.98
CA GLU A 130 1.50 11.07 -6.35
C GLU A 130 0.56 10.35 -5.36
N LEU A 131 0.96 9.18 -4.88
CA LEU A 131 0.23 8.46 -3.85
C LEU A 131 0.13 9.27 -2.55
N ALA A 132 1.23 9.93 -2.13
CA ALA A 132 1.25 10.82 -0.96
C ALA A 132 0.33 12.03 -1.12
N ASP A 133 0.33 12.66 -2.29
CA ASP A 133 -0.52 13.82 -2.59
C ASP A 133 -2.01 13.47 -2.50
N SER A 134 -2.36 12.21 -2.77
CA SER A 134 -3.74 11.69 -2.70
C SER A 134 -4.12 11.11 -1.32
N ALA A 135 -3.19 11.05 -0.37
CA ALA A 135 -3.38 10.34 0.89
C ALA A 135 -4.29 11.12 1.86
N ALA A 136 -5.21 10.40 2.52
CA ALA A 136 -6.10 10.98 3.53
C ALA A 136 -5.38 11.31 4.86
N VAL A 137 -4.18 10.78 5.05
CA VAL A 137 -3.33 10.99 6.23
C VAL A 137 -1.92 11.36 5.78
N PRO A 138 -1.17 12.17 6.56
CA PRO A 138 0.22 12.51 6.24
C PRO A 138 1.08 11.29 5.93
N LEU A 139 1.65 11.26 4.74
CA LEU A 139 2.56 10.23 4.24
C LEU A 139 3.97 10.81 4.07
N THR A 140 4.93 10.31 4.85
CA THR A 140 6.34 10.69 4.71
C THR A 140 7.08 9.61 3.92
N ILE A 141 7.78 9.99 2.85
CA ILE A 141 8.49 9.06 1.99
C ILE A 141 9.99 9.38 2.02
N ALA A 142 10.80 8.37 2.32
CA ALA A 142 12.26 8.41 2.23
C ALA A 142 12.73 7.23 1.37
N LEU A 143 12.94 7.47 0.08
CA LEU A 143 13.44 6.48 -0.87
C LEU A 143 14.87 6.81 -1.29
N ASP A 144 15.76 5.83 -1.14
CA ASP A 144 17.12 5.84 -1.68
C ASP A 144 17.26 4.76 -2.76
N VAL A 145 16.85 5.12 -3.98
CA VAL A 145 16.85 4.22 -5.15
C VAL A 145 17.64 4.93 -6.27
N PRO A 146 18.95 4.65 -6.40
CA PRO A 146 19.86 5.46 -7.22
C PRO A 146 19.66 5.32 -8.74
N HIS A 147 18.97 4.27 -9.17
CA HIS A 147 18.70 3.97 -10.58
C HIS A 147 17.35 3.28 -10.74
N ARG A 148 16.81 3.28 -11.97
CA ARG A 148 15.56 2.57 -12.28
C ARG A 148 15.69 1.08 -11.99
N LEU A 149 14.64 0.51 -11.41
CA LEU A 149 14.56 -0.90 -11.10
C LEU A 149 13.74 -1.62 -12.19
N PRO A 150 13.76 -2.96 -12.26
CA PRO A 150 12.86 -3.69 -13.13
C PRO A 150 11.40 -3.29 -12.87
N SER A 151 10.62 -3.11 -13.93
CA SER A 151 9.23 -2.63 -13.82
C SER A 151 8.36 -3.52 -12.94
N THR A 152 8.64 -4.83 -12.88
CA THR A 152 7.99 -5.80 -12.00
C THR A 152 8.28 -5.53 -10.53
N VAL A 153 9.51 -5.18 -10.17
CA VAL A 153 9.94 -4.80 -8.82
C VAL A 153 9.32 -3.48 -8.40
N GLU A 154 9.37 -2.46 -9.27
CA GLU A 154 8.72 -1.17 -9.02
C GLU A 154 7.21 -1.32 -8.81
N SER A 155 6.57 -2.19 -9.61
CA SER A 155 5.15 -2.54 -9.45
C SER A 155 4.86 -3.18 -8.10
N ALA A 156 5.60 -4.22 -7.73
CA ALA A 156 5.39 -4.90 -6.46
C ALA A 156 5.59 -3.96 -5.28
N ALA A 157 6.65 -3.15 -5.28
CA ALA A 157 6.89 -2.13 -4.26
C ALA A 157 5.74 -1.11 -4.16
N TYR A 158 5.26 -0.60 -5.28
CA TYR A 158 4.13 0.32 -5.30
C TYR A 158 2.87 -0.29 -4.67
N PHE A 159 2.52 -1.53 -5.03
CA PHE A 159 1.34 -2.20 -4.47
C PHE A 159 1.50 -2.49 -2.97
N VAL A 160 2.71 -2.83 -2.51
CA VAL A 160 3.00 -2.98 -1.07
C VAL A 160 2.68 -1.70 -0.32
N VAL A 161 3.13 -0.55 -0.85
CA VAL A 161 2.89 0.75 -0.21
C VAL A 161 1.42 1.16 -0.27
N ALA A 162 0.77 1.01 -1.42
CA ALA A 162 -0.64 1.38 -1.60
C ALA A 162 -1.58 0.55 -0.71
N GLU A 163 -1.32 -0.75 -0.58
CA GLU A 163 -2.11 -1.64 0.27
C GLU A 163 -1.86 -1.36 1.75
N ALA A 164 -0.60 -1.15 2.16
CA ALA A 164 -0.28 -0.76 3.52
C ALA A 164 -0.96 0.57 3.92
N MET A 165 -0.96 1.55 3.02
CA MET A 165 -1.65 2.82 3.24
C MET A 165 -3.17 2.63 3.38
N THR A 166 -3.77 1.79 2.53
CA THR A 166 -5.19 1.47 2.60
C THR A 166 -5.54 0.82 3.94
N ASN A 167 -4.72 -0.12 4.40
CA ASN A 167 -4.90 -0.80 5.68
C ASN A 167 -4.75 0.16 6.87
N ALA A 168 -3.76 1.06 6.82
CA ALA A 168 -3.54 2.07 7.84
C ALA A 168 -4.76 3.00 8.00
N VAL A 169 -5.35 3.42 6.88
CA VAL A 169 -6.52 4.33 6.85
C VAL A 169 -7.82 3.60 7.22
N LYS A 170 -8.11 2.46 6.59
CA LYS A 170 -9.39 1.75 6.74
C LYS A 170 -9.47 0.95 8.04
N HIS A 171 -8.36 0.39 8.50
CA HIS A 171 -8.35 -0.61 9.58
C HIS A 171 -7.59 -0.15 10.82
N ALA A 172 -6.44 0.54 10.67
CA ALA A 172 -5.60 0.91 11.81
C ALA A 172 -5.95 2.28 12.44
N LYS A 173 -6.80 3.10 11.79
CA LYS A 173 -7.09 4.49 12.21
C LYS A 173 -5.80 5.31 12.40
N ALA A 174 -4.80 5.05 11.57
CA ALA A 174 -3.52 5.74 11.64
C ALA A 174 -3.69 7.24 11.40
N ARG A 175 -2.81 8.03 12.01
CA ARG A 175 -2.74 9.49 11.82
C ARG A 175 -1.52 9.89 11.00
N GLN A 176 -0.57 9.00 10.84
CA GLN A 176 0.67 9.22 10.11
C GLN A 176 1.20 7.89 9.59
N ILE A 177 1.77 7.94 8.39
CA ILE A 177 2.40 6.81 7.72
C ILE A 177 3.80 7.22 7.28
N TRP A 178 4.75 6.31 7.44
CA TRP A 178 6.13 6.45 6.97
C TRP A 178 6.44 5.33 5.99
N VAL A 179 7.06 5.70 4.88
CA VAL A 179 7.58 4.77 3.87
C VAL A 179 9.07 5.01 3.76
N THR A 180 9.84 3.96 4.00
CA THR A 180 11.26 3.94 3.70
C THR A 180 11.53 2.93 2.62
N GLY A 181 12.54 3.18 1.79
CA GLY A 181 13.04 2.17 0.90
C GLY A 181 14.44 2.45 0.43
N CYS A 182 15.23 1.39 0.29
CA CYS A 182 16.61 1.47 -0.15
C CYS A 182 16.99 0.21 -0.93
N LEU A 183 18.03 0.32 -1.73
CA LEU A 183 18.65 -0.85 -2.34
C LEU A 183 19.65 -1.47 -1.34
N ASP A 184 19.37 -2.70 -0.90
CA ASP A 184 20.28 -3.51 -0.10
C ASP A 184 20.88 -4.62 -0.98
N GLY A 185 22.12 -4.41 -1.41
CA GLY A 185 22.80 -5.28 -2.38
C GLY A 185 22.07 -5.32 -3.72
N THR A 186 21.42 -6.45 -4.02
CA THR A 186 20.64 -6.65 -5.25
C THR A 186 19.13 -6.68 -5.01
N ALA A 187 18.66 -6.33 -3.82
CA ALA A 187 17.23 -6.31 -3.50
C ALA A 187 16.77 -4.90 -3.10
N LEU A 188 15.58 -4.52 -3.54
CA LEU A 188 14.88 -3.36 -3.02
C LEU A 188 14.21 -3.78 -1.71
N VAL A 189 14.53 -3.08 -0.63
CA VAL A 189 13.84 -3.21 0.65
C VAL A 189 12.89 -2.02 0.78
N VAL A 190 11.61 -2.29 1.00
CA VAL A 190 10.59 -1.27 1.28
C VAL A 190 9.95 -1.59 2.63
N GLU A 191 9.86 -0.60 3.50
CA GLU A 191 9.15 -0.71 4.77
C GLU A 191 8.09 0.39 4.86
N VAL A 192 6.89 -0.01 5.25
CA VAL A 192 5.78 0.88 5.53
C VAL A 192 5.39 0.72 6.99
N ARG A 193 5.38 1.83 7.72
CA ARG A 193 4.99 1.89 9.11
C ARG A 193 3.86 2.88 9.29
N ASP A 194 2.87 2.53 10.10
CA ASP A 194 1.84 3.47 10.55
C ASP A 194 1.77 3.54 12.08
N ASN A 195 1.17 4.60 12.61
CA ASN A 195 0.96 4.77 14.06
C ASN A 195 -0.48 4.45 14.49
N GLY A 196 -1.15 3.57 13.76
CA GLY A 196 -2.49 3.08 14.10
C GLY A 196 -2.48 2.06 15.23
N VAL A 197 -3.64 1.42 15.41
CA VAL A 197 -3.90 0.45 16.50
C VAL A 197 -3.63 -1.01 16.10
N GLY A 198 -2.99 -1.25 14.96
CA GLY A 198 -2.58 -2.58 14.54
C GLY A 198 -3.71 -3.60 14.42
N GLY A 199 -3.37 -4.87 14.62
CA GLY A 199 -4.32 -5.99 14.57
C GLY A 199 -4.61 -6.52 13.17
N ALA A 200 -3.73 -6.27 12.20
CA ALA A 200 -3.87 -6.83 10.86
C ALA A 200 -3.66 -8.36 10.88
N ASP A 201 -4.70 -9.12 10.53
CA ASP A 201 -4.61 -10.57 10.40
C ASP A 201 -4.55 -10.98 8.92
N PRO A 202 -3.40 -11.49 8.43
CA PRO A 202 -3.23 -11.89 7.03
C PRO A 202 -4.11 -13.09 6.63
N ASP A 203 -4.66 -13.85 7.58
CA ASP A 203 -5.55 -14.98 7.29
C ASP A 203 -7.04 -14.55 7.17
N SER A 204 -7.35 -13.33 7.62
CA SER A 204 -8.72 -12.80 7.68
C SER A 204 -9.17 -12.07 6.41
N GLY A 205 -8.26 -11.83 5.46
CA GLY A 205 -8.50 -11.01 4.28
C GLY A 205 -7.73 -11.46 3.04
N THR A 206 -8.27 -11.17 1.85
CA THR A 206 -7.67 -11.59 0.57
C THR A 206 -6.56 -10.68 0.08
N CYS A 207 -6.51 -9.41 0.52
CA CYS A 207 -5.56 -8.43 -0.01
C CYS A 207 -4.11 -8.70 0.44
N LEU A 208 -3.87 -8.97 1.73
CA LEU A 208 -2.53 -9.30 2.22
C LEU A 208 -2.01 -10.63 1.64
N ALA A 209 -2.90 -11.60 1.42
CA ALA A 209 -2.57 -12.84 0.72
C ALA A 209 -2.18 -12.58 -0.74
N GLY A 210 -2.94 -11.75 -1.47
CA GLY A 210 -2.60 -11.37 -2.84
C GLY A 210 -1.31 -10.55 -2.95
N LEU A 211 -0.99 -9.75 -1.92
CA LEU A 211 0.28 -9.04 -1.83
C LEU A 211 1.44 -10.02 -1.63
N ALA A 212 1.29 -11.00 -0.74
CA ALA A 212 2.27 -12.05 -0.53
C ALA A 212 2.53 -12.86 -1.81
N ASP A 213 1.47 -13.25 -2.53
CA ASP A 213 1.59 -13.99 -3.81
C ASP A 213 2.37 -13.18 -4.86
N ARG A 214 2.13 -11.85 -4.92
CA ARG A 214 2.83 -10.96 -5.85
C ARG A 214 4.32 -10.79 -5.50
N VAL A 215 4.64 -10.68 -4.22
CA VAL A 215 6.03 -10.58 -3.74
C VAL A 215 6.77 -11.89 -3.95
N ASP A 216 6.12 -13.03 -3.66
CA ASP A 216 6.67 -14.38 -3.84
C ASP A 216 6.95 -14.70 -5.32
N ALA A 217 6.12 -14.22 -6.25
CA ALA A 217 6.36 -14.34 -7.68
C ALA A 217 7.69 -13.71 -8.15
N LEU A 218 8.24 -12.76 -7.39
CA LEU A 218 9.55 -12.13 -7.62
C LEU A 218 10.67 -12.76 -6.77
N ALA A 219 10.41 -13.90 -6.15
CA ALA A 219 11.27 -14.51 -5.13
C ALA A 219 11.57 -13.55 -3.95
N GLY A 220 10.66 -12.64 -3.68
CA GLY A 220 10.75 -11.70 -2.58
C GLY A 220 10.19 -12.25 -1.27
N THR A 221 10.39 -11.48 -0.20
CA THR A 221 9.87 -11.81 1.14
C THR A 221 9.00 -10.67 1.64
N LEU A 222 7.82 -11.01 2.18
CA LEU A 222 6.94 -10.06 2.84
C LEU A 222 6.82 -10.42 4.33
N VAL A 223 7.06 -9.45 5.20
CA VAL A 223 6.97 -9.58 6.65
C VAL A 223 5.97 -8.57 7.17
N LEU A 224 5.03 -9.04 7.99
CA LEU A 224 4.04 -8.20 8.67
C LEU A 224 4.21 -8.33 10.17
N SER A 225 4.28 -7.18 10.85
CA SER A 225 4.14 -7.05 12.29
C SER A 225 3.00 -6.08 12.58
N SER A 226 1.93 -6.55 13.22
CA SER A 226 0.77 -5.71 13.55
C SER A 226 0.15 -6.19 14.86
N PRO A 227 0.83 -5.97 16.00
CA PRO A 227 0.28 -6.36 17.29
C PRO A 227 -1.01 -5.56 17.56
N PRO A 228 -2.07 -6.19 18.12
CA PRO A 228 -3.27 -5.44 18.50
C PRO A 228 -2.94 -4.34 19.52
N GLY A 229 -3.28 -3.10 19.21
CA GLY A 229 -3.00 -1.91 20.03
C GLY A 229 -1.70 -1.19 19.70
N ASP A 230 -0.86 -1.75 18.83
CA ASP A 230 0.45 -1.21 18.46
C ASP A 230 0.53 -0.81 16.97
N PRO A 231 1.56 -0.04 16.57
CA PRO A 231 1.88 0.25 15.18
C PRO A 231 1.89 -0.98 14.25
N THR A 232 1.45 -0.80 13.01
CA THR A 232 1.69 -1.81 11.95
C THR A 232 2.98 -1.48 11.22
N VAL A 233 3.76 -2.52 10.94
CA VAL A 233 4.95 -2.49 10.09
C VAL A 233 4.81 -3.59 9.03
N LEU A 234 4.86 -3.19 7.77
CA LEU A 234 4.91 -4.07 6.62
C LEU A 234 6.22 -3.88 5.88
N ARG A 235 7.01 -4.94 5.74
CA ARG A 235 8.33 -4.90 5.10
C ARG A 235 8.39 -5.89 3.95
N ALA A 236 8.78 -5.42 2.78
CA ALA A 236 8.99 -6.22 1.58
C ALA A 236 10.45 -6.17 1.13
N GLU A 237 11.02 -7.32 0.82
CA GLU A 237 12.31 -7.47 0.16
C GLU A 237 12.07 -8.01 -1.25
N LEU A 238 12.54 -7.29 -2.26
CA LEU A 238 12.26 -7.57 -3.67
C LEU A 238 13.58 -7.69 -4.45
N PRO A 239 14.01 -8.90 -4.84
CA PRO A 239 15.17 -9.09 -5.68
C PRO A 239 15.06 -8.33 -7.00
N CYS A 240 16.09 -7.55 -7.34
CA CYS A 240 16.18 -6.75 -8.56
C CYS A 240 16.91 -7.47 -9.70
N SER A 241 17.51 -8.64 -9.43
CA SER A 241 18.15 -9.50 -10.43
C SER A 241 17.21 -10.64 -10.81
N GLY A 242 16.48 -10.46 -11.90
CA GLY A 242 15.69 -11.48 -12.60
C GLY A 242 15.83 -11.29 -14.10
#